data_AF-A0A7V0U4A1-F1
#
_entry.id   AF-A0A7V0U4A1-F1
#
_cell.length_a   1.000
_cell.length_b   1.000
_cell.length_c   1.000
_cell.angle_alpha   90.00
_cell.angle_beta   90.00
_cell.angle_gamma   90.00
#
_symmetry.space_group_name_H-M   'P 1'
#
loop_
_entity.id
_entity.type
_entity.pdbx_description
1 polymer ?
#
loop_
_entity_poly.entity_id
_entity_poly.type
_entity_poly.pdbx_seq_one_letter_code
_entity_poly.pdbx_strand_id
1 'polypeptide(L)'
;MTLRSPILMLAMLVLATSATIFAQGVPSVFSSSEYHILSLGQISPDVSSVTQAAQSAGYTLLMYEGDAVSVDRGPLDSSVPLSTILEDPRVLIVDTGRVHLTCRGAVYRYTVRPTDSGYELVLSPSADLPVLDTLTEILLELQSLGVVGSEVNLQFSSFSKDALKGPAPPDDLFIDSALYQLTVAEDWFRFAADAGLTQVGLRVSVVAEILPGESLDASFTTFVEQAGDRLVRLLLPIDRLLALARSTAVGYVRTPRQPFVP
;
A
#
# COMPACT_ATOMS: atom_id res chain seq x y z
N MET A 1 -32.19 18.11 21.56
CA MET A 1 -31.29 17.03 21.09
C MET A 1 -30.46 17.60 19.97
N THR A 2 -29.25 18.03 20.30
CA THR A 2 -28.32 18.72 19.41
C THR A 2 -27.60 17.69 18.54
N LEU A 3 -27.84 17.76 17.23
CA LEU A 3 -27.02 17.09 16.21
C LEU A 3 -25.58 17.59 16.35
N ARG A 4 -24.69 16.77 16.91
CA ARG A 4 -23.24 16.96 16.79
C ARG A 4 -22.84 16.45 15.40
N SER A 5 -22.55 17.39 14.50
CA SER A 5 -22.04 17.11 13.16
C SER A 5 -20.61 16.57 13.25
N PRO A 6 -20.30 15.38 12.67
CA PRO A 6 -18.95 14.80 12.67
C PRO A 6 -17.94 15.64 11.86
N ILE A 7 -18.42 16.53 10.99
CA ILE A 7 -17.60 17.48 10.20
C ILE A 7 -16.81 18.41 11.13
N LEU A 8 -17.37 18.77 12.29
CA LEU A 8 -16.72 19.70 13.21
C LEU A 8 -15.60 19.06 14.03
N MET A 9 -15.56 17.73 14.17
CA MET A 9 -14.60 17.05 15.04
C MET A 9 -13.27 16.76 14.32
N LEU A 10 -13.31 16.45 13.01
CA LEU A 10 -12.11 16.30 12.17
C LEU A 10 -11.45 17.67 11.92
N ALA A 11 -12.25 18.71 11.67
CA ALA A 11 -11.75 20.08 11.58
C ALA A 11 -11.27 20.61 12.95
N MET A 12 -11.88 20.25 14.08
CA MET A 12 -11.38 20.67 15.40
C MET A 12 -10.12 19.95 15.85
N LEU A 13 -9.83 18.72 15.40
CA LEU A 13 -8.52 18.10 15.69
C LEU A 13 -7.39 18.81 14.92
N VAL A 14 -7.72 19.37 13.74
CA VAL A 14 -6.83 20.19 12.92
C VAL A 14 -6.76 21.66 13.39
N LEU A 15 -7.85 22.24 13.92
CA LEU A 15 -7.91 23.65 14.32
C LEU A 15 -7.74 23.93 15.83
N ALA A 16 -8.08 23.01 16.74
CA ALA A 16 -7.84 23.22 18.18
C ALA A 16 -6.35 23.07 18.57
N THR A 17 -5.52 22.74 17.59
CA THR A 17 -4.09 22.51 17.72
C THR A 17 -3.25 23.57 16.99
N SER A 18 -3.90 24.59 16.41
CA SER A 18 -3.29 25.74 15.71
C SER A 18 -2.37 26.59 16.58
N ALA A 19 -2.26 26.34 17.89
CA ALA A 19 -1.43 27.12 18.80
C ALA A 19 -0.37 26.31 19.56
N THR A 20 -0.32 24.98 19.44
CA THR A 20 0.65 24.18 20.22
C THR A 20 1.15 22.88 19.55
N ILE A 21 0.71 22.51 18.34
CA ILE A 21 1.43 21.48 17.55
C ILE A 21 2.57 22.13 16.77
N PHE A 22 3.54 22.68 17.51
CA PHE A 22 4.94 22.71 17.09
C PHE A 22 5.73 21.67 17.91
N ALA A 23 5.06 20.59 18.30
CA ALA A 23 5.66 19.45 18.97
C ALA A 23 6.39 18.58 17.92
N GLN A 24 7.62 19.01 17.61
CA GLN A 24 8.73 18.25 17.01
C GLN A 24 8.38 17.15 15.99
N GLY A 25 8.53 17.45 14.69
CA GLY A 25 8.83 16.44 13.67
C GLY A 25 7.95 16.43 12.42
N VAL A 26 6.79 17.09 12.41
CA VAL A 26 5.96 17.18 11.20
C VAL A 26 6.42 18.36 10.35
N PRO A 27 6.84 18.16 9.09
CA PRO A 27 7.25 19.26 8.22
C PRO A 27 6.05 20.17 7.91
N SER A 28 6.31 21.44 7.64
CA SER A 28 5.26 22.37 7.16
C SER A 28 4.94 22.18 5.67
N VAL A 29 5.85 21.52 4.94
CA VAL A 29 5.80 21.34 3.49
C VAL A 29 6.14 19.89 3.13
N PHE A 30 5.37 19.30 2.22
CA PHE A 30 5.76 18.08 1.50
C PHE A 30 6.71 18.47 0.37
N SER A 31 7.94 17.97 0.40
CA SER A 31 8.96 18.32 -0.60
C SER A 31 8.75 17.55 -1.89
N SER A 32 8.80 18.25 -3.01
CA SER A 32 8.81 17.67 -4.36
C SER A 32 9.92 16.63 -4.60
N SER A 33 11.04 16.74 -3.87
CA SER A 33 12.19 15.82 -3.98
C SER A 33 11.99 14.48 -3.25
N GLU A 34 10.92 14.36 -2.45
CA GLU A 34 10.63 13.20 -1.63
C GLU A 34 9.25 12.62 -1.97
N TYR A 35 9.03 11.36 -1.58
CA TYR A 35 7.70 10.84 -1.35
C TYR A 35 7.56 10.52 0.15
N HIS A 36 6.32 10.53 0.62
CA HIS A 36 5.98 10.46 2.02
C HIS A 36 5.04 9.29 2.28
N ILE A 37 5.30 8.53 3.34
CA ILE A 37 4.41 7.47 3.81
C ILE A 37 3.84 7.90 5.15
N LEU A 38 2.51 7.87 5.26
CA LEU A 38 1.77 8.24 6.44
C LEU A 38 0.87 7.08 6.87
N SER A 39 0.96 6.64 8.12
CA SER A 39 0.00 5.64 8.61
C SER A 39 -1.40 6.26 8.73
N LEU A 40 -2.40 5.54 8.22
CA LEU A 40 -3.82 5.87 8.43
C LEU A 40 -4.40 5.13 9.65
N GLY A 41 -3.58 4.34 10.34
CA GLY A 41 -4.00 3.53 11.48
C GLY A 41 -4.74 2.25 11.09
N GLN A 42 -5.32 1.60 12.10
CA GLN A 42 -6.08 0.37 11.91
C GLN A 42 -7.45 0.69 11.32
N ILE A 43 -7.59 0.46 10.02
CA ILE A 43 -8.83 0.64 9.28
C ILE A 43 -9.18 -0.68 8.61
N SER A 44 -10.43 -1.10 8.78
CA SER A 44 -10.99 -2.25 8.09
C SER A 44 -12.08 -1.75 7.14
N PRO A 45 -11.70 -1.23 5.95
CA PRO A 45 -12.67 -0.71 5.01
C PRO A 45 -13.62 -1.83 4.58
N ASP A 46 -14.92 -1.54 4.54
CA ASP A 46 -15.87 -2.44 3.90
C ASP A 46 -15.66 -2.39 2.38
N VAL A 47 -15.03 -3.42 1.84
CA VAL A 47 -14.68 -3.53 0.42
C VAL A 47 -15.88 -3.27 -0.50
N SER A 48 -17.07 -3.73 -0.12
CA SER A 48 -18.27 -3.54 -0.95
C SER A 48 -18.66 -2.06 -1.01
N SER A 49 -18.69 -1.40 0.16
CA SER A 49 -18.98 0.03 0.27
C SER A 49 -17.93 0.88 -0.44
N VAL A 50 -16.64 0.57 -0.26
CA VAL A 50 -15.54 1.30 -0.93
C VAL A 50 -15.64 1.14 -2.45
N THR A 51 -15.90 -0.07 -2.94
CA THR A 51 -16.02 -0.34 -4.38
C THR A 51 -17.18 0.45 -4.98
N GLN A 52 -18.35 0.45 -4.31
CA GLN A 52 -19.52 1.21 -4.76
C GLN A 52 -19.26 2.73 -4.76
N ALA A 53 -18.62 3.25 -3.71
CA ALA A 53 -18.27 4.65 -3.60
C ALA A 53 -17.26 5.07 -4.69
N ALA A 54 -16.22 4.26 -4.91
CA ALA A 54 -15.21 4.50 -5.93
C ALA A 54 -15.81 4.46 -7.35
N GLN A 55 -16.68 3.49 -7.63
CA GLN A 55 -17.41 3.43 -8.91
C GLN A 55 -18.22 4.71 -9.15
N SER A 56 -18.96 5.15 -8.13
CA SER A 56 -19.75 6.39 -8.17
C SER A 56 -18.88 7.64 -8.34
N ALA A 57 -17.65 7.61 -7.84
CA ALA A 57 -16.65 8.66 -7.95
C ALA A 57 -15.82 8.58 -9.25
N GLY A 58 -16.14 7.65 -10.16
CA GLY A 58 -15.51 7.51 -11.47
C GLY A 58 -14.13 6.84 -11.47
N TYR A 59 -13.84 6.00 -10.48
CA TYR A 59 -12.62 5.19 -10.45
C TYR A 59 -12.71 4.06 -11.47
N THR A 60 -11.59 3.75 -12.11
CA THR A 60 -11.42 2.48 -12.81
C THR A 60 -11.21 1.38 -11.77
N LEU A 61 -12.01 0.32 -11.84
CA LEU A 61 -11.94 -0.81 -10.90
C LEU A 61 -11.20 -1.99 -11.52
N LEU A 62 -10.29 -2.59 -10.74
CA LEU A 62 -9.55 -3.79 -11.06
C LEU A 62 -9.80 -4.82 -9.95
N MET A 63 -10.57 -5.86 -10.25
CA MET A 63 -10.94 -6.90 -9.27
C MET A 63 -10.18 -8.19 -9.59
N TYR A 64 -9.35 -8.63 -8.65
CA TYR A 64 -8.58 -9.87 -8.77
C TYR A 64 -9.29 -11.04 -8.07
N GLU A 65 -9.49 -12.13 -8.81
CA GLU A 65 -9.97 -13.43 -8.32
C GLU A 65 -8.94 -14.50 -8.66
N GLY A 66 -8.03 -14.79 -7.72
CA GLY A 66 -6.85 -15.59 -8.03
C GLY A 66 -6.00 -14.86 -9.07
N ASP A 67 -5.66 -15.51 -10.18
CA ASP A 67 -4.84 -14.89 -11.23
C ASP A 67 -5.67 -14.16 -12.30
N ALA A 68 -7.00 -14.29 -12.24
CA ALA A 68 -7.90 -13.60 -13.14
C ALA A 68 -8.12 -12.16 -12.64
N VAL A 69 -8.14 -11.21 -13.58
CA VAL A 69 -8.51 -9.82 -13.32
C VAL A 69 -9.72 -9.47 -14.17
N SER A 70 -10.70 -8.84 -13.54
CA SER A 70 -11.78 -8.15 -14.23
C SER A 70 -11.57 -6.64 -14.11
N VAL A 71 -11.83 -5.94 -15.21
CA VAL A 71 -11.74 -4.48 -15.27
C VAL A 71 -13.16 -3.96 -15.40
N ASP A 72 -13.64 -3.26 -14.38
CA ASP A 72 -14.85 -2.45 -14.51
C ASP A 72 -14.44 -1.00 -14.72
N ARG A 73 -14.49 -0.63 -15.99
CA ARG A 73 -14.30 0.70 -16.53
C ARG A 73 -15.42 0.88 -17.54
N GLY A 74 -15.85 2.12 -17.78
CA GLY A 74 -16.67 2.41 -18.97
C GLY A 74 -16.06 1.78 -20.24
N PRO A 75 -16.80 1.74 -21.37
CA PRO A 75 -16.51 0.86 -22.51
C PRO A 75 -15.02 0.84 -22.90
N LEU A 76 -14.35 -0.28 -22.62
CA LEU A 76 -12.97 -0.54 -23.00
C LEU A 76 -12.93 -1.51 -24.19
N ASP A 77 -11.92 -1.31 -25.04
CA ASP A 77 -11.44 -2.37 -25.90
C ASP A 77 -10.64 -3.36 -25.05
N SER A 78 -11.01 -4.65 -25.08
CA SER A 78 -10.33 -5.74 -24.37
C SER A 78 -8.85 -5.91 -24.74
N SER A 79 -8.36 -5.20 -25.76
CA SER A 79 -6.96 -5.20 -26.18
C SER A 79 -6.04 -4.24 -25.41
N VAL A 80 -6.58 -3.39 -24.53
CA VAL A 80 -5.76 -2.44 -23.76
C VAL A 80 -4.94 -3.18 -22.68
N PRO A 81 -3.60 -3.03 -22.65
CA PRO A 81 -2.76 -3.64 -21.61
C PRO A 81 -3.08 -3.12 -20.21
N LEU A 82 -3.01 -4.00 -19.19
CA LEU A 82 -3.21 -3.62 -17.79
C LEU A 82 -2.25 -2.52 -17.32
N SER A 83 -1.01 -2.51 -17.81
CA SER A 83 -0.03 -1.45 -17.51
C SER A 83 -0.54 -0.07 -17.91
N THR A 84 -1.31 0.03 -18.99
CA THR A 84 -1.93 1.29 -19.43
C THR A 84 -3.10 1.67 -18.52
N ILE A 85 -3.88 0.69 -18.07
CA ILE A 85 -5.01 0.91 -17.16
C ILE A 85 -4.53 1.39 -15.78
N LEU A 86 -3.41 0.84 -15.30
CA LEU A 86 -2.80 1.25 -14.03
C LEU A 86 -2.36 2.72 -14.03
N GLU A 87 -2.16 3.34 -15.19
CA GLU A 87 -1.82 4.76 -15.34
C GLU A 87 -3.02 5.70 -15.37
N ASP A 88 -4.25 5.19 -15.25
CA ASP A 88 -5.45 6.02 -15.18
C ASP A 88 -5.39 7.02 -14.01
N PRO A 89 -6.12 8.16 -14.10
CA PRO A 89 -6.13 9.17 -13.05
C PRO A 89 -6.60 8.65 -11.69
N ARG A 90 -7.55 7.71 -11.69
CA ARG A 90 -8.18 7.16 -10.49
C ARG A 90 -8.38 5.66 -10.67
N VAL A 91 -7.68 4.87 -9.86
CA VAL A 91 -7.70 3.40 -9.94
C VAL A 91 -7.99 2.83 -8.56
N LEU A 92 -8.94 1.90 -8.49
CA LEU A 92 -9.16 1.05 -7.32
C LEU A 92 -8.84 -0.39 -7.69
N ILE A 93 -7.95 -1.01 -6.93
CA ILE A 93 -7.62 -2.43 -7.04
C ILE A 93 -8.17 -3.15 -5.81
N VAL A 94 -8.90 -4.23 -6.03
CA VAL A 94 -9.35 -5.14 -4.98
C VAL A 94 -8.73 -6.51 -5.23
N ASP A 95 -7.99 -7.01 -4.24
CA ASP A 95 -7.34 -8.33 -4.32
C ASP A 95 -7.38 -9.02 -2.95
N THR A 96 -8.00 -10.20 -2.87
CA THR A 96 -8.17 -10.96 -1.61
C THR A 96 -8.76 -10.16 -0.43
N GLY A 97 -9.70 -9.27 -0.72
CA GLY A 97 -10.32 -8.40 0.29
C GLY A 97 -9.47 -7.20 0.72
N ARG A 98 -8.34 -6.95 0.06
CA ARG A 98 -7.53 -5.74 0.24
C ARG A 98 -7.90 -4.70 -0.79
N VAL A 99 -7.78 -3.45 -0.40
CA VAL A 99 -8.00 -2.31 -1.29
C VAL A 99 -6.69 -1.59 -1.54
N HIS A 100 -6.39 -1.28 -2.79
CA HIS A 100 -5.30 -0.37 -3.14
C HIS A 100 -5.85 0.70 -4.08
N LEU A 101 -5.83 1.94 -3.61
CA LEU A 101 -6.41 3.09 -4.29
C LEU A 101 -5.29 4.01 -4.76
N THR A 102 -5.33 4.47 -6.00
CA THR A 102 -4.39 5.45 -6.54
C THR A 102 -5.14 6.61 -7.18
N CYS A 103 -4.70 7.82 -6.86
CA CYS A 103 -5.17 9.07 -7.44
C CYS A 103 -3.99 9.88 -7.96
N ARG A 104 -4.05 10.27 -9.23
CA ARG A 104 -3.06 11.11 -9.92
C ARG A 104 -3.69 12.48 -10.15
N GLY A 105 -3.31 13.44 -9.31
CA GLY A 105 -3.64 14.85 -9.48
C GLY A 105 -2.60 15.57 -10.35
N ALA A 106 -2.82 16.86 -10.57
CA ALA A 106 -1.91 17.69 -11.37
C ALA A 106 -0.57 17.96 -10.65
N VAL A 107 -0.61 18.13 -9.32
CA VAL A 107 0.53 18.56 -8.50
C VAL A 107 1.00 17.52 -7.47
N TYR A 108 0.26 16.42 -7.33
CA TYR A 108 0.68 15.26 -6.54
C TYR A 108 -0.04 14.00 -7.01
N ARG A 109 0.57 12.87 -6.72
CA ARG A 109 -0.06 11.55 -6.74
C ARG A 109 -0.17 11.06 -5.31
N TYR A 110 -1.26 10.38 -4.97
CA TYR A 110 -1.31 9.61 -3.75
C TYR A 110 -1.84 8.21 -3.97
N THR A 111 -1.44 7.31 -3.07
CA THR A 111 -1.86 5.92 -3.02
C THR A 111 -2.27 5.59 -1.61
N VAL A 112 -3.42 4.94 -1.44
CA VAL A 112 -3.79 4.27 -0.19
C VAL A 112 -3.66 2.77 -0.36
N ARG A 113 -2.91 2.13 0.53
CA ARG A 113 -2.59 0.70 0.40
C ARG A 113 -2.55 0.00 1.76
N PRO A 114 -2.74 -1.33 1.79
CA PRO A 114 -2.76 -2.07 3.04
C PRO A 114 -1.36 -2.16 3.65
N THR A 115 -1.34 -2.34 4.96
CA THR A 115 -0.16 -2.66 5.78
C THR A 115 -0.47 -3.84 6.68
N ASP A 116 0.52 -4.34 7.44
CA ASP A 116 0.32 -5.45 8.38
C ASP A 116 -0.71 -5.15 9.48
N SER A 117 -0.96 -3.87 9.76
CA SER A 117 -1.73 -3.37 10.90
C SER A 117 -2.87 -2.43 10.50
N GLY A 118 -3.09 -2.18 9.20
CA GLY A 118 -4.14 -1.28 8.72
C GLY A 118 -3.85 -0.77 7.32
N TYR A 119 -3.87 0.56 7.15
CA TYR A 119 -3.62 1.21 5.87
C TYR A 119 -2.62 2.35 6.01
N GLU A 120 -1.96 2.67 4.91
CA GLU A 120 -1.09 3.83 4.80
C GLU A 120 -1.41 4.65 3.54
N LEU A 121 -1.10 5.94 3.63
CA LEU A 121 -1.12 6.91 2.54
C LEU A 121 0.31 7.15 2.07
N VAL A 122 0.58 6.87 0.80
CA VAL A 122 1.80 7.27 0.12
C VAL A 122 1.50 8.51 -0.70
N LEU A 123 2.17 9.62 -0.40
CA LEU A 123 2.03 10.90 -1.10
C LEU A 123 3.31 11.23 -1.86
N SER A 124 3.19 11.46 -3.16
CA SER A 124 4.28 11.86 -4.03
C SER A 124 3.96 13.20 -4.69
N PRO A 125 4.45 14.32 -4.13
CA PRO A 125 4.24 15.65 -4.67
C PRO A 125 5.13 15.94 -5.89
N SER A 126 4.64 16.63 -6.92
CA SER A 126 5.47 17.10 -8.05
C SER A 126 5.93 18.55 -7.89
N ALA A 127 5.40 19.26 -6.90
CA ALA A 127 5.82 20.58 -6.45
C ALA A 127 5.80 20.62 -4.92
N ASP A 128 6.44 21.60 -4.28
CA ASP A 128 6.37 21.72 -2.82
C ASP A 128 4.95 22.10 -2.39
N LEU A 129 4.37 21.34 -1.44
CA LEU A 129 2.96 21.49 -1.04
C LEU A 129 2.78 21.78 0.45
N PRO A 130 1.86 22.67 0.86
CA PRO A 130 1.50 22.84 2.26
C PRO A 130 0.92 21.55 2.84
N VAL A 131 1.50 21.05 3.93
CA VAL A 131 1.11 19.75 4.52
C VAL A 131 -0.35 19.74 4.96
N LEU A 132 -0.78 20.79 5.66
CA LEU A 132 -2.11 20.84 6.25
C LEU A 132 -3.22 20.84 5.20
N ASP A 133 -3.09 21.71 4.19
CA ASP A 133 -4.10 21.86 3.14
C ASP A 133 -4.19 20.58 2.30
N THR A 134 -3.03 20.03 1.92
CA THR A 134 -2.93 18.81 1.11
C THR A 134 -3.52 17.60 1.84
N LEU A 135 -3.17 17.39 3.12
CA LEU A 135 -3.74 16.28 3.89
C LEU A 135 -5.23 16.47 4.13
N THR A 136 -5.70 17.70 4.38
CA THR A 136 -7.13 17.95 4.60
C THR A 136 -7.93 17.59 3.36
N GLU A 137 -7.48 17.98 2.16
CA GLU A 137 -8.12 17.63 0.89
C GLU A 137 -8.18 16.10 0.69
N ILE A 138 -7.04 15.43 0.83
CA ILE A 138 -6.94 13.97 0.65
C ILE A 138 -7.83 13.23 1.67
N LEU A 139 -7.77 13.59 2.94
CA LEU A 139 -8.52 12.90 4.00
C LEU A 139 -10.03 13.09 3.83
N LEU A 140 -10.49 14.25 3.34
CA LEU A 140 -11.91 14.47 3.02
C LEU A 140 -12.37 13.56 1.87
N GLU A 141 -11.55 13.42 0.81
CA GLU A 141 -11.85 12.49 -0.29
C GLU A 141 -11.90 11.04 0.22
N LEU A 142 -10.90 10.61 0.98
CA LEU A 142 -10.84 9.25 1.52
C LEU A 142 -11.97 8.95 2.51
N GLN A 143 -12.40 9.93 3.30
CA GLN A 143 -13.57 9.79 4.17
C GLN A 143 -14.85 9.56 3.34
N SER A 144 -15.02 10.26 2.21
CA SER A 144 -16.16 10.07 1.32
C SER A 144 -16.21 8.68 0.69
N LEU A 145 -15.06 8.04 0.54
CA LEU A 145 -14.91 6.68 0.04
C LEU A 145 -15.02 5.60 1.14
N GLY A 146 -15.07 5.99 2.42
CA GLY A 146 -15.08 5.05 3.54
C GLY A 146 -13.73 4.41 3.84
N VAL A 147 -12.63 5.05 3.41
CA VAL A 147 -11.25 4.52 3.55
C VAL A 147 -10.51 5.17 4.73
N VAL A 148 -11.18 6.01 5.53
CA VAL A 148 -10.62 6.65 6.72
C VAL A 148 -11.55 6.44 7.92
N GLY A 149 -10.98 6.01 9.06
CA GLY A 149 -11.66 5.89 10.35
C GLY A 149 -11.62 7.17 11.19
N SER A 150 -12.16 7.10 12.42
CA SER A 150 -12.25 8.26 13.33
C SER A 150 -10.91 8.67 13.96
N GLU A 151 -9.89 7.81 13.90
CA GLU A 151 -8.59 7.97 14.55
C GLU A 151 -7.48 7.75 13.52
N VAL A 152 -6.87 8.84 13.05
CA VAL A 152 -5.71 8.79 12.15
C VAL A 152 -4.45 9.00 12.97
N ASN A 153 -3.58 7.99 13.03
CA ASN A 153 -2.28 8.11 13.67
C ASN A 153 -1.22 8.41 12.61
N LEU A 154 -0.97 9.71 12.37
CA LEU A 154 -0.02 10.16 11.36
C LEU A 154 1.43 9.99 11.85
N GLN A 155 1.93 8.76 11.81
CA GLN A 155 3.37 8.52 11.79
C GLN A 155 3.90 8.81 10.39
N PHE A 156 5.01 9.54 10.32
CA PHE A 156 5.53 10.09 9.07
C PHE A 156 6.89 9.48 8.73
N SER A 157 7.06 9.06 7.48
CA SER A 157 8.35 8.70 6.91
C SER A 157 8.52 9.35 5.55
N SER A 158 9.72 9.87 5.28
CA SER A 158 10.10 10.47 4.00
C SER A 158 11.19 9.65 3.32
N PHE A 159 11.12 9.58 2.00
CA PHE A 159 12.13 8.93 1.17
C PHE A 159 12.46 9.80 -0.03
N SER A 160 13.74 9.97 -0.32
CA SER A 160 14.19 10.72 -1.51
C SER A 160 13.85 9.95 -2.78
N LYS A 161 13.32 10.66 -3.79
CA LYS A 161 13.04 10.10 -5.12
C LYS A 161 14.29 9.82 -5.94
N ASP A 162 15.37 10.53 -5.65
CA ASP A 162 16.66 10.42 -6.35
C ASP A 162 17.61 9.41 -5.68
N ALA A 163 17.14 8.72 -4.63
CA ALA A 163 17.94 7.72 -3.94
C ALA A 163 18.23 6.54 -4.89
N LEU A 164 19.51 6.39 -5.26
CA LEU A 164 19.99 5.30 -6.14
C LEU A 164 19.68 3.90 -5.57
N LYS A 165 19.52 3.80 -4.25
CA LYS A 165 19.14 2.58 -3.54
C LYS A 165 18.08 2.94 -2.52
N GLY A 166 17.02 2.13 -2.45
CA GLY A 166 16.03 2.25 -1.39
C GLY A 166 16.63 1.94 -0.01
N PRO A 167 15.86 2.14 1.07
CA PRO A 167 16.32 1.85 2.42
C PRO A 167 16.71 0.37 2.55
N ALA A 168 17.72 0.11 3.39
CA ALA A 168 18.07 -1.25 3.77
C ALA A 168 17.01 -1.82 4.73
N PRO A 169 16.76 -3.14 4.72
CA PRO A 169 15.96 -3.77 5.75
C PRO A 169 16.56 -3.50 7.14
N PRO A 170 15.74 -3.32 8.19
CA PRO A 170 16.19 -3.35 9.57
C PRO A 170 16.95 -4.63 9.92
N ASP A 171 17.90 -4.54 10.84
CA ASP A 171 18.79 -5.67 11.21
C ASP A 171 18.04 -6.90 11.77
N ASP A 172 16.83 -6.69 12.31
CA ASP A 172 15.95 -7.72 12.86
C ASP A 172 15.02 -8.35 11.81
N LEU A 173 15.08 -7.91 10.55
CA LEU A 173 14.25 -8.39 9.45
C LEU A 173 15.07 -9.21 8.44
N PHE A 174 14.84 -10.52 8.45
CA PHE A 174 15.52 -11.47 7.56
C PHE A 174 14.81 -11.58 6.20
N ILE A 175 14.97 -10.56 5.36
CA ILE A 175 14.30 -10.45 4.06
C ILE A 175 15.26 -9.94 2.97
N ASP A 176 15.03 -10.39 1.73
CA ASP A 176 15.70 -9.86 0.54
C ASP A 176 15.44 -8.35 0.39
N SER A 177 16.50 -7.60 0.05
CA SER A 177 16.42 -6.14 -0.02
C SER A 177 15.40 -5.65 -1.06
N ALA A 178 15.21 -6.35 -2.18
CA ALA A 178 14.21 -5.97 -3.18
C ALA A 178 12.78 -6.17 -2.63
N LEU A 179 12.54 -7.25 -1.87
CA LEU A 179 11.25 -7.48 -1.23
C LEU A 179 10.96 -6.46 -0.12
N TYR A 180 11.97 -6.08 0.66
CA TYR A 180 11.81 -5.00 1.64
C TYR A 180 11.53 -3.66 0.95
N GLN A 181 12.32 -3.30 -0.07
CA GLN A 181 12.12 -2.07 -0.82
C GLN A 181 10.74 -2.01 -1.48
N LEU A 182 10.19 -3.14 -1.94
CA LEU A 182 8.81 -3.22 -2.42
C LEU A 182 7.82 -2.73 -1.35
N THR A 183 7.97 -3.11 -0.08
CA THR A 183 7.04 -2.69 1.00
C THR A 183 6.99 -1.18 1.21
N VAL A 184 8.09 -0.47 0.93
CA VAL A 184 8.23 0.98 1.14
C VAL A 184 8.32 1.76 -0.17
N ALA A 185 8.15 1.11 -1.33
CA ALA A 185 8.25 1.76 -2.62
C ALA A 185 7.16 2.83 -2.79
N GLU A 186 7.44 3.87 -3.56
CA GLU A 186 6.43 4.89 -3.91
C GLU A 186 5.25 4.28 -4.68
N ASP A 187 5.55 3.34 -5.57
CA ASP A 187 4.62 2.68 -6.48
C ASP A 187 4.97 1.19 -6.54
N TRP A 188 4.10 0.33 -5.99
CA TRP A 188 4.33 -1.11 -5.91
C TRP A 188 4.43 -1.77 -7.29
N PHE A 189 3.59 -1.35 -8.24
CA PHE A 189 3.52 -1.98 -9.55
C PHE A 189 4.73 -1.63 -10.40
N ARG A 190 5.09 -0.34 -10.45
CA ARG A 190 6.29 0.11 -11.16
C ARG A 190 7.54 -0.51 -10.54
N PHE A 191 7.66 -0.49 -9.21
CA PHE A 191 8.82 -1.06 -8.54
C PHE A 191 8.97 -2.56 -8.79
N ALA A 192 7.87 -3.33 -8.66
CA ALA A 192 7.91 -4.77 -8.90
C ALA A 192 8.35 -5.11 -10.33
N ALA A 193 7.86 -4.37 -11.33
CA ALA A 193 8.27 -4.52 -12.71
C ALA A 193 9.77 -4.21 -12.91
N ASP A 194 10.24 -3.07 -12.40
CA ASP A 194 11.64 -2.63 -12.53
C ASP A 194 12.62 -3.59 -11.82
N ALA A 195 12.21 -4.15 -10.68
CA ALA A 195 12.99 -5.11 -9.90
C ALA A 195 12.86 -6.56 -10.40
N GLY A 196 12.07 -6.83 -11.45
CA GLY A 196 11.86 -8.17 -11.99
C GLY A 196 11.12 -9.13 -11.04
N LEU A 197 10.31 -8.59 -10.14
CA LEU A 197 9.50 -9.35 -9.19
C LEU A 197 8.26 -9.92 -9.89
N THR A 198 7.93 -11.18 -9.60
CA THR A 198 6.68 -11.78 -10.10
C THR A 198 5.51 -11.32 -9.23
N GLN A 199 4.68 -10.43 -9.75
CA GLN A 199 3.51 -9.85 -9.09
C GLN A 199 2.21 -10.28 -9.78
N VAL A 200 1.19 -10.58 -8.98
CA VAL A 200 -0.20 -10.77 -9.43
C VAL A 200 -1.10 -9.93 -8.50
N GLY A 201 -1.72 -8.89 -9.05
CA GLY A 201 -2.50 -7.95 -8.24
C GLY A 201 -1.67 -7.33 -7.11
N LEU A 202 -2.13 -7.48 -5.87
CA LEU A 202 -1.46 -7.00 -4.66
C LEU A 202 -0.61 -8.08 -3.98
N ARG A 203 -0.31 -9.17 -4.69
CA ARG A 203 0.49 -10.30 -4.21
C ARG A 203 1.78 -10.43 -4.99
N VAL A 204 2.83 -10.89 -4.32
CA VAL A 204 4.17 -11.12 -4.88
C VAL A 204 4.61 -12.55 -4.60
N SER A 205 5.23 -13.18 -5.59
CA SER A 205 5.79 -14.52 -5.43
C SER A 205 7.07 -14.46 -4.59
N VAL A 206 7.13 -15.25 -3.53
CA VAL A 206 8.27 -15.33 -2.60
C VAL A 206 8.58 -16.76 -2.22
N VAL A 207 9.76 -16.96 -1.64
CA VAL A 207 10.17 -18.21 -0.99
C VAL A 207 10.54 -17.90 0.46
N ALA A 208 9.86 -18.57 1.39
CA ALA A 208 10.20 -18.59 2.81
C ALA A 208 11.10 -19.82 3.10
N GLU A 209 12.21 -19.58 3.80
CA GLU A 209 13.11 -20.62 4.28
C GLU A 209 12.74 -20.98 5.72
N ILE A 210 12.16 -22.17 5.91
CA ILE A 210 11.71 -22.64 7.22
C ILE A 210 12.88 -23.18 8.03
N LEU A 211 12.94 -22.79 9.30
CA LEU A 211 13.95 -23.25 10.25
C LEU A 211 13.75 -24.74 10.58
N PRO A 212 14.81 -25.47 10.96
CA PRO A 212 14.71 -26.89 11.27
C PRO A 212 13.74 -27.16 12.43
N GLY A 213 12.80 -28.08 12.24
CA GLY A 213 11.82 -28.46 13.27
C GLY A 213 10.65 -27.50 13.42
N GLU A 214 10.64 -26.40 12.68
CA GLU A 214 9.55 -25.42 12.66
C GLU A 214 8.56 -25.71 11.53
N SER A 215 7.40 -25.08 11.60
CA SER A 215 6.40 -25.10 10.53
C SER A 215 5.86 -23.71 10.25
N LEU A 216 5.43 -23.48 9.01
CA LEU A 216 4.87 -22.20 8.61
C LEU A 216 3.58 -21.93 9.41
N ASP A 217 3.45 -20.70 9.93
CA ASP A 217 2.26 -20.27 10.64
C ASP A 217 1.00 -20.45 9.76
N ALA A 218 -0.07 -20.99 10.36
CA ALA A 218 -1.31 -21.32 9.67
C ALA A 218 -1.96 -20.12 8.96
N SER A 219 -1.70 -18.90 9.41
CA SER A 219 -2.16 -17.66 8.78
C SER A 219 -1.57 -17.44 7.38
N PHE A 220 -0.48 -18.12 7.01
CA PHE A 220 0.13 -18.04 5.68
C PHE A 220 -0.26 -19.22 4.76
N THR A 221 -0.89 -20.27 5.28
CA THR A 221 -1.20 -21.49 4.53
C THR A 221 -2.05 -21.23 3.29
N THR A 222 -2.96 -20.25 3.34
CA THR A 222 -3.81 -19.90 2.18
C THR A 222 -3.06 -19.27 1.01
N PHE A 223 -1.80 -18.88 1.20
CA PHE A 223 -0.95 -18.26 0.17
C PHE A 223 0.09 -19.23 -0.40
N VAL A 224 0.15 -20.46 0.09
CA VAL A 224 1.14 -21.46 -0.32
C VAL A 224 0.83 -21.98 -1.72
N GLU A 225 1.76 -21.79 -2.65
CA GLU A 225 1.70 -22.37 -3.99
C GLU A 225 2.37 -23.75 -4.03
N GLN A 226 3.48 -23.89 -3.30
CA GLN A 226 4.27 -25.11 -3.26
C GLN A 226 5.00 -25.22 -1.92
N ALA A 227 4.89 -26.37 -1.27
CA ALA A 227 5.62 -26.68 -0.04
C ALA A 227 6.66 -27.78 -0.28
N GLY A 228 7.90 -27.51 0.09
CA GLY A 228 8.95 -28.52 0.26
C GLY A 228 9.31 -28.67 1.75
N ASP A 229 10.31 -29.49 2.03
CA ASP A 229 10.75 -29.79 3.41
C ASP A 229 11.18 -28.52 4.19
N ARG A 230 11.86 -27.58 3.52
CA ARG A 230 12.37 -26.34 4.15
C ARG A 230 12.16 -25.07 3.34
N LEU A 231 11.60 -25.20 2.14
CA LEU A 231 11.35 -24.08 1.24
C LEU A 231 9.87 -24.09 0.91
N VAL A 232 9.20 -23.01 1.24
CA VAL A 232 7.78 -22.82 0.92
C VAL A 232 7.69 -21.65 -0.04
N ARG A 233 7.10 -21.88 -1.21
CA ARG A 233 6.78 -20.85 -2.19
C ARG A 233 5.37 -20.33 -1.91
N LEU A 234 5.24 -19.00 -1.84
CA LEU A 234 3.98 -18.33 -1.57
C LEU A 234 3.70 -17.25 -2.62
N LEU A 235 2.44 -17.08 -2.97
CA LEU A 235 1.94 -15.87 -3.61
C LEU A 235 1.34 -14.98 -2.52
N LEU A 236 2.21 -14.19 -1.90
CA LEU A 236 1.93 -13.51 -0.64
C LEU A 236 1.46 -12.07 -0.87
N PRO A 237 0.41 -11.60 -0.19
CA PRO A 237 0.06 -10.18 -0.20
C PRO A 237 1.23 -9.31 0.28
N ILE A 238 1.49 -8.19 -0.40
CA ILE A 238 2.66 -7.34 -0.15
C ILE A 238 2.68 -6.82 1.30
N ASP A 239 1.52 -6.50 1.88
CA ASP A 239 1.34 -6.08 3.28
C ASP A 239 1.75 -7.15 4.31
N ARG A 240 1.86 -8.42 3.89
CA ARG A 240 2.20 -9.55 4.76
C ARG A 240 3.67 -9.93 4.72
N LEU A 241 4.48 -9.30 3.86
CA LEU A 241 5.91 -9.59 3.72
C LEU A 241 6.68 -9.45 5.04
N LEU A 242 6.49 -8.32 5.73
CA LEU A 242 7.20 -8.06 6.98
C LEU A 242 6.73 -9.01 8.10
N ALA A 243 5.44 -9.33 8.15
CA ALA A 243 4.91 -10.31 9.10
C ALA A 243 5.52 -11.71 8.88
N LEU A 244 5.67 -12.13 7.62
CA LEU A 244 6.34 -13.39 7.28
C LEU A 244 7.82 -13.37 7.69
N ALA A 245 8.54 -12.28 7.39
CA ALA A 245 9.96 -12.14 7.71
C ALA A 245 10.25 -12.05 9.22
N ARG A 246 9.28 -11.62 10.03
CA ARG A 246 9.36 -11.62 11.51
C ARG A 246 8.93 -12.93 12.15
N SER A 247 8.40 -13.88 11.37
CA SER A 247 7.97 -15.17 11.92
C SER A 247 9.16 -15.91 12.50
N THR A 248 9.04 -16.41 13.73
CA THR A 248 10.10 -17.19 14.39
C THR A 248 10.39 -18.51 13.68
N ALA A 249 9.47 -18.99 12.83
CA ALA A 249 9.63 -20.20 12.04
C ALA A 249 10.44 -19.96 10.74
N VAL A 250 10.61 -18.70 10.33
CA VAL A 250 11.21 -18.32 9.04
C VAL A 250 12.62 -17.75 9.28
N GLY A 251 13.62 -18.37 8.66
CA GLY A 251 15.01 -17.91 8.74
C GLY A 251 15.34 -16.83 7.71
N TYR A 252 14.69 -16.85 6.55
CA TYR A 252 14.88 -15.85 5.50
C TYR A 252 13.71 -15.83 4.50
N VAL A 253 13.34 -14.65 4.00
CA VAL A 253 12.35 -14.47 2.92
C VAL A 253 13.06 -13.90 1.69
N ARG A 254 12.92 -14.57 0.54
CA ARG A 254 13.60 -14.16 -0.70
C ARG A 254 12.75 -14.32 -1.94
N THR A 255 13.22 -13.73 -3.03
CA THR A 255 12.63 -13.96 -4.35
C THR A 255 12.82 -15.42 -4.79
N PRO A 256 11.88 -15.97 -5.59
CA PRO A 256 12.09 -17.27 -6.21
C PRO A 256 13.29 -17.24 -7.15
N ARG A 257 14.12 -18.29 -7.13
CA ARG A 257 15.19 -18.43 -8.12
C ARG A 257 14.55 -18.68 -9.48
N GLN A 258 14.88 -17.85 -10.46
CA GLN A 258 14.58 -18.18 -11.85
C GLN A 258 15.45 -19.37 -12.27
N PRO A 259 14.91 -20.37 -12.99
CA PRO A 259 15.74 -21.43 -13.54
C PRO A 259 16.78 -20.80 -14.48
N PHE A 260 18.04 -21.18 -14.33
CA PHE A 260 19.08 -20.85 -15.30
C PHE A 260 18.67 -21.54 -16.61
N VAL A 261 18.36 -20.76 -17.65
CA VAL A 261 18.26 -21.30 -19.01
C VAL A 261 19.68 -21.27 -19.57
N PRO A 262 20.34 -22.44 -19.76
CA PRO A 262 21.67 -22.51 -20.36
C PRO A 262 21.66 -22.18 -21.85
#